data_AF-A0A3B1B0S1-F1
#
_entry.id   AF-A0A3B1B0S1-F1
#
_cell.length_a   1.000
_cell.length_b   1.000
_cell.length_c   1.000
_cell.angle_alpha   90.00
_cell.angle_beta   90.00
_cell.angle_gamma   90.00
#
_symmetry.space_group_name_H-M   'P 1'
#
loop_
_entity.id
_entity.type
_entity.pdbx_description
1 polymer ?
#
loop_
_entity_poly.entity_id
_entity_poly.type
_entity_poly.pdbx_seq_one_letter_code
_entity_poly.pdbx_strand_id
1 'polypeptide(L)'
;MNMKERKGVDFRWLGIPIITLLTACGGGSSDNNNPSTNGGTQNTLNGSVFASAVDGASCEVIDSIGNVVSGPFTTSIDGNYSVALPSDQLAEDLIVECSGGTFTDEATGLTNRAAGFMAVHIAGGTTNAGNTIHITPSSTIIHDLVTQHGKTAMEATAAFTDAFGFTPDYTTAPTDASAPTQGAEQASLLSGLRAATFSQLANDLGLLSTDQFALFSALATDLSNGTLDGHAASGVVTIEGTSTELPVDIQSRFVQALVNFRNGRDASGLANSNIGILPFAKTAMTDNYKIDYLPGMHTAVNGKTEFTLKISDHNDMAQAGLAVTIKPKMNMDGMVHGTAFEGTCSEGITTGEYGCTVYYLMPSIMMNDRSMGFWELKVMVGSLDDEHVFFYPTVTMAMGDTAQVRLKGRNDKISSSINHGAGNTNGMTNEAEVRTYYLFKKSLTGMTGDHSFEFFIAAKENIMDYPAVSVGTTLNSGDLNYELSIVTMSVEVSTDAINWVTATDHGGHGHSGQWVADNISGLTDGSAAVLYVRLVVEGEQKTTDGATPNALPATDDANNHYAKFIVTPGGSGMSM
;
A
#
# COMPACT_ATOMS: atom_id res chain seq x y z
N MET A 1 -2.87 13.59 -65.79
CA MET A 1 -2.28 14.26 -66.97
C MET A 1 -1.00 14.94 -66.52
N ASN A 2 0.16 14.42 -66.98
CA ASN A 2 1.56 14.93 -66.88
C ASN A 2 2.09 15.32 -65.49
N MET A 3 3.08 14.67 -64.85
CA MET A 3 4.35 14.04 -65.26
C MET A 3 5.39 15.00 -65.88
N LYS A 4 6.40 15.37 -65.08
CA LYS A 4 7.84 15.59 -65.41
C LYS A 4 8.57 16.03 -64.12
N GLU A 5 9.38 15.23 -63.42
CA GLU A 5 10.67 14.55 -63.73
C GLU A 5 11.92 15.45 -63.62
N ARG A 6 12.96 14.88 -62.97
CA ARG A 6 14.43 15.18 -62.96
C ARG A 6 14.97 16.01 -61.78
N LYS A 7 16.07 15.65 -61.11
CA LYS A 7 17.25 14.79 -61.40
C LYS A 7 17.97 14.43 -60.08
N GLY A 8 18.59 13.25 -60.01
CA GLY A 8 19.56 12.88 -58.96
C GLY A 8 21.02 13.01 -59.41
N VAL A 9 21.97 12.79 -58.49
CA VAL A 9 23.31 12.19 -58.68
C VAL A 9 23.81 11.57 -57.35
N ASP A 10 24.41 10.38 -57.46
CA ASP A 10 25.18 9.56 -56.51
C ASP A 10 26.27 10.26 -55.67
N PHE A 11 26.60 9.71 -54.50
CA PHE A 11 27.99 9.31 -54.17
C PHE A 11 28.08 8.30 -52.99
N ARG A 12 29.08 7.41 -53.08
CA ARG A 12 29.32 6.15 -52.32
C ARG A 12 29.98 6.33 -50.94
N TRP A 13 30.16 5.18 -50.25
CA TRP A 13 31.17 4.72 -49.26
C TRP A 13 30.44 4.10 -48.04
N LEU A 14 30.80 2.98 -47.40
CA LEU A 14 31.95 2.07 -47.42
C LEU A 14 31.48 0.76 -46.74
N GLY A 15 31.79 -0.42 -47.30
CA GLY A 15 31.55 -1.70 -46.64
C GLY A 15 32.70 -2.09 -45.70
N ILE A 16 32.39 -2.55 -44.48
CA ILE A 16 33.32 -3.20 -43.56
C ILE A 16 32.61 -4.43 -42.96
N PRO A 17 33.27 -5.62 -42.95
CA PRO A 17 32.63 -6.91 -42.67
C PRO A 17 32.38 -7.20 -41.19
N ILE A 18 31.29 -7.93 -40.92
CA ILE A 18 30.97 -8.57 -39.64
C ILE A 18 31.96 -9.70 -39.40
N ILE A 19 32.79 -9.57 -38.37
CA ILE A 19 33.64 -10.64 -37.84
C ILE A 19 32.80 -11.48 -36.87
N THR A 20 32.43 -12.68 -37.32
CA THR A 20 31.99 -13.78 -36.48
C THR A 20 33.22 -14.41 -35.81
N LEU A 21 33.38 -14.17 -34.51
CA LEU A 21 34.32 -14.93 -33.68
C LEU A 21 33.61 -16.17 -33.13
N LEU A 22 33.63 -17.24 -33.93
CA LEU A 22 33.67 -18.60 -33.40
C LEU A 22 35.07 -18.82 -32.82
N THR A 23 35.17 -18.91 -31.50
CA THR A 23 36.31 -19.60 -30.86
C THR A 23 35.87 -20.98 -30.43
N ALA A 24 36.13 -21.93 -31.32
CA ALA A 24 36.39 -23.31 -30.95
C ALA A 24 37.85 -23.41 -30.48
N CYS A 25 38.07 -23.95 -29.28
CA CYS A 25 39.32 -24.64 -28.97
C CYS A 25 38.94 -25.94 -28.26
N GLY A 26 38.99 -27.04 -29.02
CA GLY A 26 39.02 -28.38 -28.46
C GLY A 26 40.43 -28.75 -27.99
N GLY A 27 40.50 -29.76 -27.13
CA GLY A 27 41.73 -30.48 -26.83
C GLY A 27 41.68 -31.25 -25.52
N GLY A 28 41.29 -32.53 -25.56
CA GLY A 28 41.48 -33.44 -24.43
C GLY A 28 40.58 -34.67 -24.43
N SER A 29 40.73 -35.55 -25.43
CA SER A 29 40.12 -36.88 -25.44
C SER A 29 40.79 -37.77 -24.39
N SER A 30 40.01 -38.34 -23.47
CA SER A 30 40.34 -39.60 -22.81
C SER A 30 39.04 -40.40 -22.70
N ASP A 31 38.90 -41.36 -23.60
CA ASP A 31 37.83 -42.35 -23.60
C ASP A 31 37.85 -43.14 -22.30
N ASN A 32 36.78 -43.03 -21.51
CA ASN A 32 36.40 -44.07 -20.57
C ASN A 32 34.94 -44.42 -20.83
N ASN A 33 34.76 -45.55 -21.53
CA ASN A 33 33.50 -46.26 -21.69
C ASN A 33 32.81 -46.40 -20.33
N ASN A 34 31.67 -45.73 -20.15
CA ASN A 34 30.63 -46.14 -19.22
C ASN A 34 29.30 -46.20 -20.00
N PRO A 35 28.50 -47.26 -19.84
CA PRO A 35 27.47 -47.59 -20.81
C PRO A 35 26.33 -46.59 -20.74
N SER A 36 25.98 -46.08 -21.92
CA SER A 36 24.71 -45.42 -22.23
C SER A 36 23.55 -46.25 -21.67
N THR A 37 22.88 -45.71 -20.66
CA THR A 37 21.51 -46.08 -20.29
C THR A 37 20.61 -44.85 -20.50
N ASN A 38 19.79 -44.93 -21.55
CA ASN A 38 18.65 -44.08 -21.91
C ASN A 38 18.92 -42.59 -22.19
N GLY A 39 19.20 -42.29 -23.46
CA GLY A 39 19.13 -40.95 -24.03
C GLY A 39 17.69 -40.45 -24.18
N GLY A 40 17.11 -39.99 -23.08
CA GLY A 40 16.00 -39.04 -23.12
C GLY A 40 16.52 -37.63 -23.44
N THR A 41 15.72 -36.79 -24.09
CA THR A 41 16.03 -35.36 -24.20
C THR A 41 16.16 -34.78 -22.79
N GLN A 42 17.26 -34.08 -22.50
CA GLN A 42 17.44 -33.37 -21.23
C GLN A 42 17.15 -31.89 -21.43
N ASN A 43 16.41 -31.32 -20.48
CA ASN A 43 16.14 -29.89 -20.40
C ASN A 43 16.97 -29.27 -19.28
N THR A 44 17.43 -28.04 -19.46
CA THR A 44 18.14 -27.31 -18.41
C THR A 44 17.16 -26.44 -17.64
N LEU A 45 17.13 -26.62 -16.32
CA LEU A 45 16.47 -25.73 -15.38
C LEU A 45 17.51 -24.77 -14.81
N ASN A 46 17.28 -23.47 -15.00
CA ASN A 46 18.12 -22.43 -14.41
C ASN A 46 17.36 -21.76 -13.26
N GLY A 47 18.07 -21.06 -12.40
CA GLY A 47 17.42 -20.43 -11.26
C GLY A 47 18.38 -19.78 -10.29
N SER A 48 17.84 -19.37 -9.15
CA SER A 48 18.63 -18.87 -8.02
C SER A 48 18.01 -19.23 -6.67
N VAL A 49 18.82 -19.25 -5.62
CA VAL A 49 18.38 -19.25 -4.22
C VAL A 49 18.61 -17.86 -3.64
N PHE A 50 17.56 -17.26 -3.10
CA PHE A 50 17.55 -15.82 -2.82
C PHE A 50 16.82 -15.46 -1.51
N ALA A 51 17.59 -15.25 -0.45
CA ALA A 51 17.26 -14.43 0.72
C ALA A 51 18.34 -13.34 0.84
N SER A 52 18.54 -12.56 -0.25
CA SER A 52 19.84 -12.24 -0.88
C SER A 52 20.48 -13.45 -1.57
N ALA A 53 21.37 -13.20 -2.53
CA ALA A 53 22.16 -14.24 -3.20
C ALA A 53 22.78 -15.21 -2.18
N VAL A 54 22.36 -16.49 -2.22
CA VAL A 54 22.88 -17.54 -1.33
C VAL A 54 24.00 -18.30 -2.03
N ASP A 55 25.23 -18.07 -1.60
CA ASP A 55 26.44 -18.73 -2.13
C ASP A 55 26.65 -20.11 -1.50
N GLY A 56 26.91 -21.14 -2.32
CA GLY A 56 27.34 -22.45 -1.84
C GLY A 56 26.24 -23.32 -1.22
N ALA A 57 24.96 -23.03 -1.45
CA ALA A 57 23.86 -23.89 -1.01
C ALA A 57 23.87 -25.21 -1.79
N SER A 58 23.66 -26.33 -1.09
CA SER A 58 23.50 -27.65 -1.70
C SER A 58 22.03 -27.88 -2.03
N CYS A 59 21.73 -28.18 -3.29
CA CYS A 59 20.38 -28.28 -3.80
C CYS A 59 20.12 -29.60 -4.51
N GLU A 60 18.86 -30.03 -4.51
CA GLU A 60 18.36 -31.16 -5.28
C GLU A 60 16.96 -30.88 -5.83
N VAL A 61 16.62 -31.55 -6.93
CA VAL A 61 15.27 -31.57 -7.50
C VAL A 61 14.66 -32.92 -7.19
N ILE A 62 13.50 -32.91 -6.55
CA ILE A 62 12.73 -34.10 -6.18
C ILE A 62 11.34 -34.08 -6.84
N ASP A 63 10.73 -35.25 -7.00
CA ASP A 63 9.33 -35.39 -7.39
C ASP A 63 8.38 -35.24 -6.18
N SER A 64 7.07 -35.19 -6.44
CA SER A 64 6.05 -35.07 -5.39
C SER A 64 5.96 -36.26 -4.41
N ILE A 65 6.68 -37.36 -4.67
CA ILE A 65 6.75 -38.56 -3.83
C ILE A 65 8.07 -38.58 -3.03
N GLY A 66 8.99 -37.65 -3.30
CA GLY A 66 10.27 -37.50 -2.62
C GLY A 66 11.45 -38.25 -3.28
N ASN A 67 11.31 -38.71 -4.53
CA ASN A 67 12.44 -39.28 -5.25
C ASN A 67 13.30 -38.17 -5.86
N VAL A 68 14.62 -38.29 -5.72
CA VAL A 68 15.56 -37.37 -6.37
C VAL A 68 15.52 -37.56 -7.88
N VAL A 69 15.07 -36.52 -8.59
CA VAL A 69 15.06 -36.41 -10.05
C VAL A 69 16.41 -35.95 -10.57
N SER A 70 17.06 -35.01 -9.87
CA SER A 70 18.39 -34.51 -10.23
C SER A 70 19.10 -33.85 -9.05
N GLY A 71 20.42 -33.93 -9.00
CA GLY A 71 21.25 -33.39 -7.91
C GLY A 71 22.19 -34.42 -7.27
N PRO A 72 22.99 -34.01 -6.27
CA PRO A 72 23.07 -32.64 -5.76
C PRO A 72 23.79 -31.69 -6.73
N PHE A 73 23.46 -30.40 -6.65
CA PHE A 73 24.17 -29.29 -7.30
C PHE A 73 24.35 -28.14 -6.32
N THR A 74 25.20 -27.15 -6.66
CA THR A 74 25.57 -26.07 -5.74
C THR A 74 25.32 -24.71 -6.39
N THR A 75 24.83 -23.75 -5.60
CA THR A 75 24.66 -22.37 -6.07
C THR A 75 25.99 -21.64 -6.20
N SER A 76 26.07 -20.70 -7.14
CA SER A 76 27.21 -19.79 -7.30
C SER A 76 27.16 -18.65 -6.29
N ILE A 77 28.19 -17.78 -6.31
CA ILE A 77 28.27 -16.55 -5.51
C ILE A 77 27.08 -15.60 -5.70
N ASP A 78 26.46 -15.63 -6.88
CA ASP A 78 25.28 -14.83 -7.21
C ASP A 78 23.97 -15.54 -6.82
N GLY A 79 24.06 -16.67 -6.11
CA GLY A 79 22.94 -17.53 -5.77
C GLY A 79 22.41 -18.38 -6.93
N ASN A 80 23.01 -18.29 -8.12
CA ASN A 80 22.49 -18.92 -9.33
C ASN A 80 22.82 -20.42 -9.40
N TYR A 81 21.94 -21.20 -10.00
CA TYR A 81 22.17 -22.61 -10.32
C TYR A 81 21.73 -22.94 -11.75
N SER A 82 22.24 -24.07 -12.25
CA SER A 82 21.85 -24.67 -13.53
C SER A 82 21.92 -26.19 -13.40
N VAL A 83 20.81 -26.87 -13.66
CA VAL A 83 20.68 -28.32 -13.49
C VAL A 83 19.98 -28.96 -14.69
N ALA A 84 20.44 -30.14 -15.10
CA ALA A 84 19.80 -30.89 -16.16
C ALA A 84 18.69 -31.80 -15.60
N LEU A 85 17.54 -31.81 -16.27
CA LEU A 85 16.36 -32.59 -15.94
C LEU A 85 15.91 -33.46 -17.12
N PRO A 86 15.45 -34.69 -16.88
CA PRO A 86 14.77 -35.49 -17.91
C PRO A 86 13.50 -34.78 -18.42
N SER A 87 13.29 -34.74 -19.75
CA SER A 87 12.15 -33.98 -20.33
C SER A 87 10.77 -34.48 -19.89
N ASP A 88 10.65 -35.78 -19.62
CA ASP A 88 9.43 -36.43 -19.16
C ASP A 88 9.01 -35.99 -17.76
N GLN A 89 9.94 -35.48 -16.95
CA GLN A 89 9.68 -35.04 -15.58
C GLN A 89 9.07 -33.63 -15.51
N LEU A 90 9.11 -32.84 -16.59
CA LEU A 90 8.52 -31.49 -16.60
C LEU A 90 6.98 -31.49 -16.58
N ALA A 91 6.36 -32.63 -16.89
CA ALA A 91 4.90 -32.78 -16.81
C ALA A 91 4.40 -33.00 -15.37
N GLU A 92 5.28 -33.45 -14.47
CA GLU A 92 4.97 -33.79 -13.09
C GLU A 92 5.30 -32.61 -12.14
N ASP A 93 4.73 -32.62 -10.94
CA ASP A 93 5.10 -31.68 -9.89
C ASP A 93 6.57 -31.91 -9.48
N LEU A 94 7.31 -30.81 -9.38
CA LEU A 94 8.73 -30.80 -9.00
C LEU A 94 8.94 -29.92 -7.78
N ILE A 95 9.83 -30.33 -6.89
CA ILE A 95 10.28 -29.53 -5.76
C ILE A 95 11.78 -29.33 -5.90
N VAL A 96 12.24 -28.11 -5.71
CA VAL A 96 13.68 -27.82 -5.58
C VAL A 96 13.94 -27.45 -4.13
N GLU A 97 14.77 -28.24 -3.46
CA GLU A 97 15.16 -28.04 -2.07
C GLU A 97 16.63 -27.64 -2.02
N CYS A 98 16.95 -26.64 -1.20
CA CYS A 98 18.30 -26.15 -1.00
C CYS A 98 18.59 -25.95 0.49
N SER A 99 19.80 -26.31 0.91
CA SER A 99 20.23 -26.12 2.30
C SER A 99 21.69 -25.70 2.41
N GLY A 100 22.01 -24.96 3.47
CA GLY A 100 23.35 -24.47 3.75
C GLY A 100 23.75 -23.31 2.84
N GLY A 101 25.05 -23.05 2.75
CA GLY A 101 25.61 -21.89 2.06
C GLY A 101 25.67 -20.64 2.95
N THR A 102 25.94 -19.50 2.32
CA THR A 102 26.02 -18.20 3.00
C THR A 102 25.36 -17.08 2.22
N PHE A 103 24.87 -16.05 2.91
CA PHE A 103 24.21 -14.89 2.31
C PHE A 103 24.61 -13.58 3.02
N THR A 104 24.20 -12.47 2.42
CA THR A 104 24.27 -11.13 3.03
C THR A 104 22.89 -10.75 3.54
N ASP A 105 22.78 -10.44 4.82
CA ASP A 105 21.50 -10.01 5.39
C ASP A 105 21.17 -8.58 4.98
N GLU A 106 20.12 -8.39 4.20
CA GLU A 106 19.76 -7.09 3.63
C GLU A 106 19.35 -6.08 4.71
N ALA A 107 18.70 -6.53 5.79
CA ALA A 107 18.28 -5.66 6.89
C ALA A 107 19.46 -5.09 7.69
N THR A 108 20.46 -5.91 8.03
CA THR A 108 21.59 -5.47 8.88
C THR A 108 22.86 -5.14 8.10
N GLY A 109 23.02 -5.67 6.89
CA GLY A 109 24.24 -5.58 6.08
C GLY A 109 25.35 -6.53 6.48
N LEU A 110 25.08 -7.46 7.38
CA LEU A 110 26.04 -8.47 7.79
C LEU A 110 26.21 -9.51 6.66
N THR A 111 27.44 -9.70 6.22
CA THR A 111 27.82 -10.66 5.17
C THR A 111 28.20 -12.02 5.74
N ASN A 112 28.28 -13.06 4.90
CA ASN A 112 28.73 -14.41 5.25
C ASN A 112 27.93 -15.04 6.40
N ARG A 113 26.61 -14.79 6.41
CA ARG A 113 25.68 -15.38 7.37
C ARG A 113 25.29 -16.76 6.88
N ALA A 114 25.20 -17.73 7.77
CA ALA A 114 24.82 -19.10 7.39
C ALA A 114 23.38 -19.12 6.87
N ALA A 115 23.18 -19.67 5.68
CA ALA A 115 21.84 -19.88 5.12
C ALA A 115 21.23 -21.19 5.62
N GLY A 116 19.90 -21.18 5.78
CA GLY A 116 19.11 -22.34 6.21
C GLY A 116 18.48 -23.07 5.04
N PHE A 117 17.37 -23.77 5.30
CA PHE A 117 16.58 -24.45 4.29
C PHE A 117 15.73 -23.45 3.48
N MET A 118 15.68 -23.64 2.17
CA MET A 118 14.74 -22.94 1.29
C MET A 118 14.27 -23.86 0.18
N ALA A 119 13.04 -23.67 -0.27
CA ALA A 119 12.45 -24.52 -1.30
C ALA A 119 11.45 -23.79 -2.21
N VAL A 120 11.08 -24.46 -3.29
CA VAL A 120 9.99 -24.07 -4.18
C VAL A 120 9.23 -25.31 -4.62
N HIS A 121 7.90 -25.23 -4.58
CA HIS A 121 7.01 -26.19 -5.20
C HIS A 121 6.60 -25.70 -6.59
N ILE A 122 6.88 -26.49 -7.63
CA ILE A 122 6.61 -26.19 -9.02
C ILE A 122 5.51 -27.13 -9.51
N ALA A 123 4.38 -26.57 -9.92
CA ALA A 123 3.29 -27.38 -10.45
C ALA A 123 3.66 -28.01 -11.81
N GLY A 124 3.26 -29.26 -12.01
CA GLY A 124 3.53 -30.01 -13.22
C GLY A 124 2.94 -29.36 -14.46
N GLY A 125 3.69 -29.42 -15.57
CA GLY A 125 3.29 -28.81 -16.83
C GLY A 125 3.36 -27.28 -16.86
N THR A 126 3.84 -26.63 -15.79
CA THR A 126 4.09 -25.17 -15.77
C THR A 126 5.51 -24.80 -16.20
N THR A 127 6.43 -25.77 -16.22
CA THR A 127 7.82 -25.55 -16.64
C THR A 127 8.09 -26.04 -18.05
N ASN A 128 8.83 -25.22 -18.80
CA ASN A 128 9.33 -25.55 -20.15
C ASN A 128 10.85 -25.42 -20.19
N ALA A 129 11.47 -25.97 -21.24
CA ALA A 129 12.91 -25.82 -21.48
C ALA A 129 13.31 -24.33 -21.53
N GLY A 130 14.25 -23.94 -20.66
CA GLY A 130 14.74 -22.57 -20.56
C GLY A 130 14.04 -21.69 -19.51
N ASN A 131 13.02 -22.19 -18.81
CA ASN A 131 12.44 -21.47 -17.68
C ASN A 131 13.48 -21.26 -16.56
N THR A 132 13.36 -20.13 -15.88
CA THR A 132 14.14 -19.80 -14.68
C THR A 132 13.24 -19.88 -13.46
N ILE A 133 13.70 -20.58 -12.41
CA ILE A 133 12.96 -20.77 -11.17
C ILE A 133 13.79 -20.22 -10.00
N HIS A 134 13.19 -19.37 -9.19
CA HIS A 134 13.86 -18.65 -8.13
C HIS A 134 13.25 -19.04 -6.79
N ILE A 135 14.08 -19.59 -5.92
CA ILE A 135 13.75 -19.97 -4.56
C ILE A 135 13.88 -18.73 -3.68
N THR A 136 12.77 -18.34 -3.04
CA THR A 136 12.64 -17.12 -2.23
C THR A 136 11.97 -17.45 -0.89
N PRO A 137 11.92 -16.52 0.09
CA PRO A 137 11.12 -16.71 1.30
C PRO A 137 9.66 -17.04 0.97
N SER A 138 9.07 -16.35 -0.01
CA SER A 138 7.70 -16.58 -0.46
C SER A 138 7.49 -17.97 -1.04
N SER A 139 8.39 -18.47 -1.89
CA SER A 139 8.26 -19.83 -2.43
C SER A 139 8.44 -20.90 -1.35
N THR A 140 9.26 -20.61 -0.34
CA THR A 140 9.53 -21.53 0.78
C THR A 140 8.31 -21.64 1.70
N ILE A 141 7.65 -20.53 2.01
CA ILE A 141 6.39 -20.54 2.77
C ILE A 141 5.30 -21.32 2.01
N ILE A 142 5.18 -21.11 0.68
CA ILE A 142 4.25 -21.87 -0.15
C ILE A 142 4.58 -23.36 -0.15
N HIS A 143 5.86 -23.72 -0.30
CA HIS A 143 6.31 -25.10 -0.22
C HIS A 143 5.85 -25.75 1.11
N ASP A 144 6.15 -25.13 2.25
CA ASP A 144 5.83 -25.68 3.56
C ASP A 144 4.30 -25.82 3.78
N LEU A 145 3.51 -24.85 3.30
CA LEU A 145 2.05 -24.96 3.30
C LEU A 145 1.54 -26.18 2.53
N VAL A 146 2.17 -26.50 1.39
CA VAL A 146 1.78 -27.64 0.56
C VAL A 146 2.27 -28.96 1.16
N THR A 147 3.56 -29.05 1.46
CA THR A 147 4.21 -30.33 1.81
C THR A 147 4.07 -30.69 3.28
N GLN A 148 4.05 -29.70 4.19
CA GLN A 148 3.97 -29.94 5.64
C GLN A 148 2.55 -29.77 6.19
N HIS A 149 1.75 -28.89 5.59
CA HIS A 149 0.38 -28.58 6.06
C HIS A 149 -0.74 -29.08 5.13
N GLY A 150 -0.39 -29.77 4.05
CA GLY A 150 -1.34 -30.46 3.18
C GLY A 150 -2.31 -29.56 2.42
N LYS A 151 -1.99 -28.26 2.26
CA LYS A 151 -2.77 -27.36 1.39
C LYS A 151 -2.52 -27.71 -0.07
N THR A 152 -3.50 -27.49 -0.93
CA THR A 152 -3.24 -27.45 -2.37
C THR A 152 -2.42 -26.20 -2.72
N ALA A 153 -1.70 -26.21 -3.85
CA ALA A 153 -0.93 -25.04 -4.30
C ALA A 153 -1.81 -23.78 -4.48
N MET A 154 -3.08 -23.95 -4.88
CA MET A 154 -4.04 -22.86 -5.02
C MET A 154 -4.44 -22.28 -3.65
N GLU A 155 -4.75 -23.12 -2.67
CA GLU A 155 -5.08 -22.68 -1.31
C GLU A 155 -3.89 -22.04 -0.60
N ALA A 156 -2.68 -22.59 -0.78
CA ALA A 156 -1.45 -22.01 -0.26
C ALA A 156 -1.20 -20.61 -0.86
N THR A 157 -1.38 -20.46 -2.17
CA THR A 157 -1.22 -19.17 -2.86
C THR A 157 -2.26 -18.15 -2.42
N ALA A 158 -3.52 -18.56 -2.23
CA ALA A 158 -4.58 -17.69 -1.73
C ALA A 158 -4.30 -17.23 -0.30
N ALA A 159 -3.99 -18.16 0.62
CA ALA A 159 -3.64 -17.83 2.00
C ALA A 159 -2.43 -16.89 2.08
N PHE A 160 -1.39 -17.14 1.29
CA PHE A 160 -0.24 -16.24 1.21
C PHE A 160 -0.64 -14.85 0.69
N THR A 161 -1.42 -14.78 -0.38
CA THR A 161 -1.82 -13.51 -1.00
C THR A 161 -2.65 -12.67 -0.03
N ASP A 162 -3.56 -13.30 0.71
CA ASP A 162 -4.38 -12.64 1.73
C ASP A 162 -3.51 -12.13 2.90
N ALA A 163 -2.51 -12.91 3.31
CA ALA A 163 -1.61 -12.56 4.41
C ALA A 163 -0.63 -11.43 4.05
N PHE A 164 0.04 -11.53 2.90
CA PHE A 164 1.17 -10.67 2.54
C PHE A 164 0.84 -9.60 1.48
N GLY A 165 -0.36 -9.63 0.89
CA GLY A 165 -0.83 -8.61 -0.06
C GLY A 165 -0.27 -8.73 -1.47
N PHE A 166 0.38 -9.85 -1.80
CA PHE A 166 0.88 -10.13 -3.15
C PHE A 166 0.91 -11.62 -3.46
N THR A 167 0.81 -11.96 -4.74
CA THR A 167 0.95 -13.33 -5.22
C THR A 167 2.44 -13.71 -5.34
N PRO A 168 2.88 -14.82 -4.74
CA PRO A 168 4.23 -15.35 -4.92
C PRO A 168 4.54 -15.60 -6.40
N ASP A 169 5.72 -15.18 -6.83
CA ASP A 169 6.22 -15.41 -8.18
C ASP A 169 7.65 -15.94 -8.11
N TYR A 170 7.81 -17.22 -8.39
CA TYR A 170 9.12 -17.88 -8.46
C TYR A 170 9.74 -17.79 -9.86
N THR A 171 9.12 -17.14 -10.84
CA THR A 171 9.63 -17.04 -12.21
C THR A 171 10.42 -15.75 -12.46
N THR A 172 10.20 -14.72 -11.64
CA THR A 172 10.93 -13.44 -11.71
C THR A 172 12.21 -13.49 -10.88
N ALA A 173 13.34 -13.29 -11.54
CA ALA A 173 14.65 -13.21 -10.88
C ALA A 173 14.70 -12.02 -9.90
N PRO A 174 14.92 -12.23 -8.59
CA PRO A 174 15.10 -11.15 -7.64
C PRO A 174 16.46 -10.45 -7.81
N THR A 175 16.56 -9.23 -7.30
CA THR A 175 17.84 -8.52 -7.14
C THR A 175 17.95 -7.98 -5.72
N ASP A 176 19.16 -7.84 -5.18
CA ASP A 176 19.37 -7.36 -3.81
C ASP A 176 18.79 -5.93 -3.67
N ALA A 177 17.82 -5.75 -2.78
CA ALA A 177 17.15 -4.47 -2.62
C ALA A 177 18.04 -3.44 -1.92
N SER A 178 19.08 -3.86 -1.19
CA SER A 178 20.09 -3.00 -0.58
C SER A 178 21.26 -2.65 -1.52
N ALA A 179 21.43 -3.43 -2.60
CA ALA A 179 22.45 -3.23 -3.61
C ALA A 179 21.99 -3.74 -4.99
N PRO A 180 20.98 -3.11 -5.63
CA PRO A 180 20.34 -3.67 -6.81
C PRO A 180 21.26 -3.68 -8.02
N THR A 181 21.08 -4.71 -8.86
CA THR A 181 21.77 -4.82 -10.14
C THR A 181 21.41 -3.63 -11.02
N GLN A 182 22.42 -2.99 -11.60
CA GLN A 182 22.21 -1.84 -12.49
C GLN A 182 21.32 -2.22 -13.67
N GLY A 183 20.24 -1.46 -13.89
CA GLY A 183 19.30 -1.70 -14.98
C GLY A 183 18.36 -2.88 -14.74
N ALA A 184 18.25 -3.39 -13.50
CA ALA A 184 17.24 -4.38 -13.15
C ALA A 184 15.83 -3.86 -13.49
N GLU A 185 15.01 -4.75 -14.03
CA GLU A 185 13.61 -4.47 -14.33
C GLU A 185 12.81 -4.26 -13.04
N GLN A 186 11.73 -3.49 -13.13
CA GLN A 186 10.88 -3.18 -11.96
C GLN A 186 10.39 -4.43 -11.23
N ALA A 187 10.03 -5.49 -11.96
CA ALA A 187 9.59 -6.75 -11.36
C ALA A 187 10.69 -7.43 -10.53
N SER A 188 11.94 -7.39 -11.00
CA SER A 188 13.10 -7.93 -10.27
C SER A 188 13.40 -7.13 -9.00
N LEU A 189 13.33 -5.80 -9.09
CA LEU A 189 13.47 -4.90 -7.94
C LEU A 189 12.39 -5.17 -6.90
N LEU A 190 11.14 -5.37 -7.34
CA LEU A 190 10.01 -5.64 -6.44
C LEU A 190 10.11 -7.02 -5.80
N SER A 191 10.54 -8.04 -6.55
CA SER A 191 10.80 -9.37 -6.01
C SER A 191 11.91 -9.35 -4.96
N GLY A 192 12.99 -8.59 -5.22
CA GLY A 192 14.05 -8.30 -4.27
C GLY A 192 13.58 -7.64 -2.99
N LEU A 193 12.82 -6.54 -3.13
CA LEU A 193 12.25 -5.81 -2.00
C LEU A 193 11.39 -6.72 -1.11
N ARG A 194 10.57 -7.58 -1.71
CA ARG A 194 9.74 -8.54 -0.96
C ARG A 194 10.57 -9.56 -0.21
N ALA A 195 11.68 -10.05 -0.77
CA ALA A 195 12.60 -10.92 -0.07
C ALA A 195 13.28 -10.20 1.12
N ALA A 196 13.75 -8.98 0.90
CA ALA A 196 14.38 -8.16 1.93
C ALA A 196 13.43 -7.83 3.10
N THR A 197 12.13 -7.70 2.84
CA THR A 197 11.11 -7.51 3.90
C THR A 197 11.14 -8.64 4.92
N PHE A 198 11.39 -9.88 4.53
CA PHE A 198 11.47 -11.00 5.49
C PHE A 198 12.74 -10.94 6.36
N SER A 199 13.87 -10.50 5.79
CA SER A 199 15.09 -10.21 6.55
C SER A 199 14.85 -9.06 7.54
N GLN A 200 14.14 -7.99 7.11
CA GLN A 200 13.76 -6.89 8.00
C GLN A 200 12.79 -7.34 9.08
N LEU A 201 11.82 -8.21 8.77
CA LEU A 201 10.89 -8.78 9.73
C LEU A 201 11.64 -9.58 10.80
N ALA A 202 12.60 -10.43 10.41
CA ALA A 202 13.42 -11.16 11.36
C ALA A 202 14.19 -10.21 12.30
N ASN A 203 14.78 -9.15 11.74
CA ASN A 203 15.47 -8.12 12.52
C ASN A 203 14.52 -7.36 13.48
N ASP A 204 13.32 -7.00 13.02
CA ASP A 204 12.31 -6.28 13.82
C ASP A 204 11.74 -7.15 14.95
N LEU A 205 11.76 -8.48 14.78
CA LEU A 205 11.43 -9.45 15.83
C LEU A 205 12.61 -9.73 16.78
N GLY A 206 13.77 -9.11 16.57
CA GLY A 206 14.98 -9.30 17.38
C GLY A 206 15.68 -10.65 17.16
N LEU A 207 15.42 -11.31 16.04
CA LEU A 207 16.04 -12.58 15.67
C LEU A 207 17.45 -12.37 15.10
N LEU A 208 18.28 -13.41 15.17
CA LEU A 208 19.53 -13.40 14.40
C LEU A 208 19.21 -13.58 12.92
N SER A 209 20.05 -13.05 12.04
CA SER A 209 19.87 -13.21 10.60
C SER A 209 19.81 -14.69 10.15
N THR A 210 20.43 -15.60 10.90
CA THR A 210 20.40 -17.05 10.63
C THR A 210 19.05 -17.69 10.96
N ASP A 211 18.26 -17.06 11.83
CA ASP A 211 16.99 -17.61 12.30
C ASP A 211 15.84 -17.26 11.33
N GLN A 212 16.08 -16.39 10.33
CA GLN A 212 15.05 -16.02 9.34
C GLN A 212 14.50 -17.25 8.58
N PHE A 213 15.30 -18.29 8.40
CA PHE A 213 14.85 -19.49 7.69
C PHE A 213 13.86 -20.31 8.53
N ALA A 214 14.06 -20.35 9.85
CA ALA A 214 13.08 -20.92 10.78
C ALA A 214 11.82 -20.05 10.89
N LEU A 215 11.95 -18.73 10.71
CA LEU A 215 10.80 -17.83 10.61
C LEU A 215 9.90 -18.19 9.41
N PHE A 216 10.44 -18.62 8.27
CA PHE A 216 9.62 -19.01 7.11
C PHE A 216 8.69 -20.18 7.44
N SER A 217 9.22 -21.24 8.08
CA SER A 217 8.41 -22.39 8.50
C SER A 217 7.43 -22.03 9.61
N ALA A 218 7.80 -21.12 10.52
CA ALA A 218 6.87 -20.61 11.54
C ALA A 218 5.71 -19.83 10.90
N LEU A 219 5.97 -18.98 9.91
CA LEU A 219 4.93 -18.26 9.17
C LEU A 219 4.03 -19.21 8.37
N ALA A 220 4.56 -20.27 7.78
CA ALA A 220 3.76 -21.30 7.14
C ALA A 220 2.87 -22.07 8.14
N THR A 221 3.41 -22.35 9.33
CA THR A 221 2.67 -23.01 10.42
C THR A 221 1.52 -22.16 10.93
N ASP A 222 1.74 -20.86 11.15
CA ASP A 222 0.71 -19.88 11.48
C ASP A 222 -0.37 -19.86 10.39
N LEU A 223 0.05 -19.62 9.15
CA LEU A 223 -0.83 -19.52 7.98
C LEU A 223 -1.55 -20.84 7.59
N SER A 224 -1.21 -21.96 8.23
CA SER A 224 -1.83 -23.25 7.98
C SER A 224 -3.34 -23.25 8.26
N ASN A 225 -3.81 -22.44 9.21
CA ASN A 225 -5.23 -22.27 9.55
C ASN A 225 -5.95 -21.23 8.68
N GLY A 226 -5.21 -20.51 7.81
CA GLY A 226 -5.74 -19.47 6.92
C GLY A 226 -5.64 -18.03 7.46
N THR A 227 -5.10 -17.81 8.65
CA THR A 227 -4.83 -16.49 9.23
C THR A 227 -3.36 -16.34 9.59
N LEU A 228 -2.87 -15.09 9.69
CA LEU A 228 -1.51 -14.78 10.11
C LEU A 228 -1.58 -13.99 11.43
N ASP A 229 -1.85 -14.71 12.52
CA ASP A 229 -2.20 -14.18 13.84
C ASP A 229 -1.33 -14.78 14.98
N GLY A 230 -0.18 -15.34 14.62
CA GLY A 230 0.76 -15.97 15.54
C GLY A 230 0.29 -17.30 16.12
N HIS A 231 -0.84 -17.84 15.67
CA HIS A 231 -1.41 -19.08 16.15
C HIS A 231 -1.68 -20.06 15.02
N ALA A 232 -1.21 -21.29 15.20
CA ALA A 232 -1.72 -22.42 14.44
C ALA A 232 -3.00 -22.96 15.09
N ALA A 233 -3.64 -23.93 14.43
CA ALA A 233 -4.77 -24.66 15.02
C ALA A 233 -4.43 -25.33 16.37
N SER A 234 -3.14 -25.60 16.63
CA SER A 234 -2.64 -26.20 17.87
C SER A 234 -2.29 -25.20 18.98
N GLY A 235 -2.37 -23.89 18.73
CA GLY A 235 -1.99 -22.83 19.66
C GLY A 235 -0.88 -21.93 19.12
N VAL A 236 -0.23 -21.19 20.02
CA VAL A 236 0.84 -20.24 19.70
C VAL A 236 1.97 -20.93 18.91
N VAL A 237 2.46 -20.26 17.88
CA VAL A 237 3.59 -20.73 17.08
C VAL A 237 4.90 -20.19 17.64
N THR A 238 5.87 -21.06 17.86
CA THR A 238 7.24 -20.67 18.25
C THR A 238 8.19 -20.85 17.07
N ILE A 239 9.12 -19.91 16.90
CA ILE A 239 10.14 -20.00 15.86
C ILE A 239 11.19 -21.04 16.29
N GLU A 240 11.32 -22.11 15.51
CA GLU A 240 12.21 -23.23 15.83
C GLU A 240 13.67 -22.76 16.04
N GLY A 241 14.34 -23.36 17.01
CA GLY A 241 15.71 -22.98 17.39
C GLY A 241 15.79 -21.73 18.27
N THR A 242 14.66 -21.08 18.56
CA THR A 242 14.57 -19.89 19.42
C THR A 242 13.55 -20.08 20.55
N SER A 243 13.43 -19.11 21.45
CA SER A 243 12.33 -19.01 22.41
C SER A 243 11.29 -17.95 22.01
N THR A 244 11.35 -17.47 20.78
CA THR A 244 10.52 -16.37 20.29
C THR A 244 9.21 -16.93 19.74
N GLU A 245 8.10 -16.50 20.34
CA GLU A 245 6.76 -16.77 19.81
C GLU A 245 6.43 -15.79 18.68
N LEU A 246 5.69 -16.25 17.68
CA LEU A 246 5.14 -15.36 16.66
C LEU A 246 4.12 -14.44 17.33
N PRO A 247 4.30 -13.11 17.23
CA PRO A 247 3.40 -12.17 17.86
C PRO A 247 2.04 -12.18 17.16
N VAL A 248 0.98 -11.90 17.93
CA VAL A 248 -0.41 -11.94 17.42
C VAL A 248 -0.71 -10.91 16.33
N ASP A 249 0.13 -9.90 16.19
CA ASP A 249 0.08 -8.86 15.16
C ASP A 249 1.12 -9.06 14.06
N ILE A 250 1.58 -10.29 13.83
CA ILE A 250 2.65 -10.61 12.87
C ILE A 250 2.36 -10.08 11.45
N GLN A 251 1.10 -10.07 11.00
CA GLN A 251 0.72 -9.45 9.72
C GLN A 251 1.01 -7.94 9.71
N SER A 252 0.69 -7.22 10.78
CA SER A 252 1.02 -5.79 10.92
C SER A 252 2.52 -5.57 10.95
N ARG A 253 3.26 -6.45 11.64
CA ARG A 253 4.73 -6.38 11.70
C ARG A 253 5.38 -6.63 10.35
N PHE A 254 4.83 -7.50 9.51
CA PHE A 254 5.31 -7.67 8.14
C PHE A 254 5.20 -6.36 7.33
N VAL A 255 4.07 -5.66 7.43
CA VAL A 255 3.89 -4.36 6.75
C VAL A 255 4.84 -3.31 7.32
N GLN A 256 4.98 -3.28 8.64
CA GLN A 256 5.90 -2.37 9.30
C GLN A 256 7.36 -2.66 8.90
N ALA A 257 7.75 -3.93 8.75
CA ALA A 257 9.06 -4.33 8.28
C ALA A 257 9.33 -3.82 6.85
N LEU A 258 8.35 -3.91 5.94
CA LEU A 258 8.48 -3.33 4.60
C LEU A 258 8.73 -1.81 4.67
N VAL A 259 7.95 -1.10 5.48
CA VAL A 259 8.10 0.37 5.66
C VAL A 259 9.43 0.72 6.34
N ASN A 260 9.86 -0.06 7.33
CA ASN A 260 11.13 0.11 8.03
C ASN A 260 12.32 -0.09 7.10
N PHE A 261 12.30 -1.15 6.28
CA PHE A 261 13.34 -1.41 5.29
C PHE A 261 13.41 -0.26 4.27
N ARG A 262 12.24 0.18 3.79
CA ARG A 262 12.06 1.30 2.86
C ARG A 262 12.64 2.63 3.37
N ASN A 263 12.57 2.86 4.68
CA ASN A 263 13.14 4.02 5.38
C ASN A 263 14.60 3.79 5.83
N GLY A 264 15.09 2.56 5.74
CA GLY A 264 16.41 2.12 6.17
C GLY A 264 17.34 1.85 4.99
N ARG A 265 17.61 0.57 4.73
CA ARG A 265 18.65 0.12 3.79
C ARG A 265 18.15 -0.11 2.35
N ASP A 266 16.88 0.17 2.07
CA ASP A 266 16.34 0.01 0.74
C ASP A 266 16.97 0.98 -0.28
N ALA A 267 17.70 0.39 -1.23
CA ALA A 267 18.34 1.05 -2.36
C ALA A 267 17.71 0.67 -3.71
N SER A 268 16.58 -0.04 -3.73
CA SER A 268 15.91 -0.52 -4.94
C SER A 268 15.52 0.59 -5.92
N GLY A 269 15.35 1.82 -5.42
CA GLY A 269 14.89 2.96 -6.20
C GLY A 269 13.42 2.88 -6.62
N LEU A 270 12.66 1.89 -6.11
CA LEU A 270 11.23 1.80 -6.33
C LEU A 270 10.51 2.98 -5.66
N ALA A 271 9.66 3.63 -6.43
CA ALA A 271 8.72 4.60 -5.91
C ALA A 271 7.58 3.89 -5.15
N ASN A 272 6.92 4.59 -4.21
CA ASN A 272 5.83 4.04 -3.39
C ASN A 272 4.64 3.54 -4.23
N SER A 273 4.42 4.08 -5.43
CA SER A 273 3.41 3.59 -6.37
C SER A 273 3.76 2.23 -7.00
N ASN A 274 5.01 1.79 -6.89
CA ASN A 274 5.53 0.58 -7.55
C ASN A 274 5.75 -0.60 -6.60
N ILE A 275 5.46 -0.45 -5.29
CA ILE A 275 5.63 -1.53 -4.31
C ILE A 275 4.38 -2.42 -4.17
N GLY A 276 3.30 -2.07 -4.86
CA GLY A 276 2.01 -2.76 -4.77
C GLY A 276 1.12 -2.22 -3.64
N ILE A 277 0.12 -3.02 -3.27
CA ILE A 277 -0.82 -2.72 -2.19
C ILE A 277 -0.27 -3.34 -0.91
N LEU A 278 -0.19 -2.57 0.17
CA LEU A 278 0.18 -3.11 1.47
C LEU A 278 -0.98 -3.97 2.02
N PRO A 279 -0.72 -5.19 2.52
CA PRO A 279 -1.78 -5.97 3.15
C PRO A 279 -2.34 -5.19 4.34
N PHE A 280 -3.67 -5.11 4.45
CA PHE A 280 -4.30 -4.34 5.51
C PHE A 280 -4.53 -5.22 6.74
N ALA A 281 -3.49 -5.36 7.56
CA ALA A 281 -3.57 -6.01 8.85
C ALA A 281 -4.45 -5.19 9.82
N LYS A 282 -5.31 -5.88 10.58
CA LYS A 282 -6.33 -5.26 11.43
C LYS A 282 -5.99 -5.27 12.91
N THR A 283 -4.93 -5.96 13.33
CA THR A 283 -4.53 -6.04 14.74
C THR A 283 -3.11 -5.54 14.88
N ALA A 284 -2.87 -4.64 15.82
CA ALA A 284 -1.54 -4.13 16.14
C ALA A 284 -1.32 -4.05 17.65
N MET A 285 -0.08 -4.27 18.09
CA MET A 285 0.31 -4.23 19.50
C MET A 285 1.13 -2.98 19.81
N THR A 286 0.83 -2.38 20.95
CA THR A 286 1.68 -1.41 21.65
C THR A 286 2.27 -2.05 22.90
N ASP A 287 3.09 -1.31 23.64
CA ASP A 287 3.62 -1.75 24.93
C ASP A 287 2.53 -2.14 25.93
N ASN A 288 1.37 -1.46 25.93
CA ASN A 288 0.31 -1.72 26.92
C ASN A 288 -1.00 -2.26 26.33
N TYR A 289 -1.25 -2.01 25.04
CA TYR A 289 -2.54 -2.28 24.41
C TYR A 289 -2.44 -3.15 23.17
N LYS A 290 -3.50 -3.94 22.97
CA LYS A 290 -3.89 -4.51 21.69
C LYS A 290 -4.94 -3.61 21.06
N ILE A 291 -4.75 -3.27 19.79
CA ILE A 291 -5.63 -2.38 19.03
C ILE A 291 -6.12 -3.13 17.80
N ASP A 292 -7.42 -3.36 17.72
CA ASP A 292 -8.09 -3.94 16.56
C ASP A 292 -8.81 -2.85 15.75
N TYR A 293 -8.50 -2.74 14.47
CA TYR A 293 -9.21 -1.92 13.49
C TYR A 293 -10.44 -2.67 12.98
N LEU A 294 -11.61 -2.12 13.26
CA LEU A 294 -12.90 -2.61 12.77
C LEU A 294 -13.40 -1.66 11.67
N PRO A 295 -13.37 -2.08 10.40
CA PRO A 295 -13.93 -1.26 9.32
C PRO A 295 -15.40 -0.95 9.58
N GLY A 296 -15.86 0.25 9.19
CA GLY A 296 -17.28 0.56 9.16
C GLY A 296 -18.05 -0.23 8.10
N MET A 297 -19.27 0.21 7.77
CA MET A 297 -20.14 -0.46 6.79
C MET A 297 -19.53 -0.58 5.38
N HIS A 298 -18.49 0.20 5.08
CA HIS A 298 -17.79 0.20 3.80
C HIS A 298 -16.28 0.16 4.01
N THR A 299 -15.57 -0.36 3.01
CA THR A 299 -14.11 -0.20 2.92
C THR A 299 -13.76 1.28 2.81
N ALA A 300 -12.52 1.64 3.14
CA ALA A 300 -12.10 3.03 3.08
C ALA A 300 -12.20 3.57 1.64
N VAL A 301 -12.76 4.77 1.52
CA VAL A 301 -12.98 5.47 0.25
C VAL A 301 -12.51 6.92 0.36
N ASN A 302 -12.15 7.54 -0.76
CA ASN A 302 -11.88 8.97 -0.76
C ASN A 302 -13.16 9.74 -0.36
N GLY A 303 -13.01 10.78 0.45
CA GLY A 303 -14.10 11.37 1.22
C GLY A 303 -14.17 10.80 2.62
N LYS A 304 -15.37 10.73 3.19
CA LYS A 304 -15.59 10.25 4.57
C LYS A 304 -15.40 8.74 4.68
N THR A 305 -14.60 8.31 5.66
CA THR A 305 -14.51 6.93 6.13
C THR A 305 -14.68 6.93 7.65
N GLU A 306 -15.59 6.08 8.14
CA GLU A 306 -15.80 5.80 9.56
C GLU A 306 -15.32 4.38 9.87
N PHE A 307 -14.72 4.22 11.05
CA PHE A 307 -14.28 2.93 11.58
C PHE A 307 -14.24 2.98 13.11
N THR A 308 -14.13 1.80 13.71
CA THR A 308 -14.00 1.66 15.16
C THR A 308 -12.64 1.06 15.49
N LEU A 309 -11.99 1.59 16.51
CA LEU A 309 -10.84 0.99 17.14
C LEU A 309 -11.29 0.29 18.41
N LYS A 310 -11.08 -1.02 18.51
CA LYS A 310 -11.25 -1.75 19.76
C LYS A 310 -9.91 -1.80 20.48
N ILE A 311 -9.85 -1.24 21.69
CA ILE A 311 -8.64 -1.17 22.49
C ILE A 311 -8.83 -2.03 23.75
N SER A 312 -7.95 -3.01 23.92
CA SER A 312 -7.86 -3.85 25.11
C SER A 312 -6.43 -3.88 25.64
N ASP A 313 -6.25 -4.32 26.88
CA ASP A 313 -4.93 -4.74 27.33
C ASP A 313 -4.52 -6.07 26.64
N HIS A 314 -3.32 -6.56 26.95
CA HIS A 314 -2.82 -7.83 26.40
C HIS A 314 -3.52 -9.08 26.95
N ASN A 315 -4.43 -8.93 27.93
CA ASN A 315 -5.29 -10.01 28.43
C ASN A 315 -6.71 -9.92 27.84
N ASP A 316 -6.88 -9.19 26.73
CA ASP A 316 -8.14 -8.91 26.05
C ASP A 316 -9.20 -8.21 26.94
N MET A 317 -8.80 -7.53 28.02
CA MET A 317 -9.70 -6.70 28.82
C MET A 317 -9.85 -5.31 28.17
N ALA A 318 -11.07 -4.95 27.81
CA ALA A 318 -11.39 -3.66 27.18
C ALA A 318 -10.99 -2.46 28.05
N GLN A 319 -10.41 -1.43 27.41
CA GLN A 319 -9.84 -0.26 28.10
C GLN A 319 -10.62 1.02 27.76
N ALA A 320 -11.16 1.68 28.79
CA ALA A 320 -12.03 2.85 28.66
C ALA A 320 -11.35 4.16 29.06
N GLY A 321 -11.96 5.29 28.65
CA GLY A 321 -11.53 6.63 29.04
C GLY A 321 -10.18 7.07 28.47
N LEU A 322 -9.71 6.40 27.41
CA LEU A 322 -8.45 6.73 26.75
C LEU A 322 -8.62 7.93 25.83
N ALA A 323 -7.60 8.79 25.77
CA ALA A 323 -7.50 9.81 24.73
C ALA A 323 -6.95 9.16 23.46
N VAL A 324 -7.79 8.89 22.48
CA VAL A 324 -7.38 8.26 21.22
C VAL A 324 -7.37 9.30 20.12
N THR A 325 -6.24 9.43 19.43
CA THR A 325 -6.08 10.36 18.30
C THR A 325 -5.48 9.65 17.10
N ILE A 326 -5.71 10.21 15.92
CA ILE A 326 -5.19 9.66 14.67
C ILE A 326 -4.41 10.72 13.89
N LYS A 327 -3.38 10.32 13.16
CA LYS A 327 -2.64 11.17 12.22
C LYS A 327 -2.52 10.44 10.88
N PRO A 328 -3.45 10.67 9.93
CA PRO A 328 -3.39 10.08 8.61
C PRO A 328 -2.32 10.77 7.74
N LYS A 329 -1.50 9.97 7.06
CA LYS A 329 -0.44 10.41 6.14
C LYS A 329 -0.43 9.50 4.92
N MET A 330 -0.55 10.06 3.74
CA MET A 330 -0.32 9.36 2.48
C MET A 330 1.15 9.46 2.12
N ASN A 331 1.79 8.32 1.88
CA ASN A 331 3.13 8.23 1.32
C ASN A 331 3.01 8.02 -0.18
N MET A 332 3.33 9.05 -0.97
CA MET A 332 3.31 9.03 -2.43
C MET A 332 4.75 9.02 -2.98
N ASP A 333 4.88 9.07 -4.30
CA ASP A 333 6.17 9.16 -4.98
C ASP A 333 6.84 10.51 -4.71
N GLY A 334 7.86 10.52 -3.84
CA GLY A 334 8.66 11.70 -3.54
C GLY A 334 7.93 12.79 -2.74
N MET A 335 6.71 12.54 -2.28
CA MET A 335 5.92 13.48 -1.49
C MET A 335 5.05 12.75 -0.46
N VAL A 336 4.72 13.47 0.62
CA VAL A 336 3.76 13.03 1.64
C VAL A 336 2.59 13.98 1.68
N HIS A 337 1.42 13.49 2.05
CA HIS A 337 0.20 14.30 2.08
C HIS A 337 -0.70 13.90 3.25
N GLY A 338 -1.13 14.87 4.06
CA GLY A 338 -2.10 14.67 5.15
C GLY A 338 -3.54 14.67 4.65
N THR A 339 -4.48 14.55 5.57
CA THR A 339 -5.90 14.68 5.26
C THR A 339 -6.67 15.13 6.48
N ALA A 340 -7.90 15.62 6.31
CA ALA A 340 -8.70 16.08 7.44
C ALA A 340 -9.27 14.90 8.24
N PHE A 341 -9.46 15.09 9.55
CA PHE A 341 -10.03 14.11 10.48
C PHE A 341 -10.65 14.84 11.67
N GLU A 342 -11.50 14.17 12.46
CA GLU A 342 -12.25 14.77 13.58
C GLU A 342 -11.41 14.98 14.86
N GLY A 343 -10.07 14.94 14.76
CA GLY A 343 -9.16 15.11 15.89
C GLY A 343 -9.04 13.87 16.76
N THR A 344 -9.98 13.69 17.68
CA THR A 344 -10.03 12.58 18.65
C THR A 344 -11.08 11.56 18.28
N CYS A 345 -10.78 10.28 18.45
CA CYS A 345 -11.78 9.24 18.37
C CYS A 345 -12.61 9.22 19.67
N SER A 346 -13.93 9.16 19.54
CA SER A 346 -14.86 9.18 20.67
C SER A 346 -15.15 7.76 21.15
N GLU A 347 -15.03 7.52 22.45
CA GLU A 347 -15.48 6.26 23.04
C GLU A 347 -17.00 6.09 22.83
N GLY A 348 -17.39 4.92 22.34
CA GLY A 348 -18.78 4.54 22.10
C GLY A 348 -19.48 4.07 23.38
N ILE A 349 -20.64 3.43 23.19
CA ILE A 349 -21.40 2.84 24.31
C ILE A 349 -20.77 1.55 24.83
N THR A 350 -20.01 0.86 23.97
CA THR A 350 -19.26 -0.34 24.33
C THR A 350 -17.91 0.09 24.88
N THR A 351 -17.60 -0.28 26.12
CA THR A 351 -16.30 -0.05 26.74
C THR A 351 -15.16 -0.48 25.82
N GLY A 352 -14.21 0.43 25.58
CA GLY A 352 -13.03 0.16 24.77
C GLY A 352 -13.24 0.19 23.26
N GLU A 353 -14.42 0.58 22.76
CA GLU A 353 -14.64 0.87 21.35
C GLU A 353 -14.60 2.38 21.10
N TYR A 354 -13.72 2.83 20.22
CA TYR A 354 -13.51 4.24 19.89
C TYR A 354 -13.86 4.48 18.42
N GLY A 355 -14.92 5.25 18.16
CA GLY A 355 -15.33 5.66 16.82
C GLY A 355 -14.44 6.75 16.27
N CYS A 356 -13.91 6.54 15.07
CA CYS A 356 -13.00 7.46 14.39
C CYS A 356 -13.56 7.83 13.00
N THR A 357 -13.31 9.07 12.59
CA THR A 357 -13.66 9.58 11.25
C THR A 357 -12.46 10.21 10.57
N VAL A 358 -12.17 9.78 9.34
CA VAL A 358 -11.15 10.36 8.46
C VAL A 358 -11.80 10.81 7.15
N TYR A 359 -11.38 11.95 6.64
CA TYR A 359 -11.83 12.52 5.37
C TYR A 359 -10.70 12.46 4.34
N TYR A 360 -10.50 11.32 3.69
CA TYR A 360 -9.41 11.09 2.74
C TYR A 360 -9.53 11.97 1.49
N LEU A 361 -8.49 12.75 1.21
CA LEU A 361 -8.47 13.67 0.07
C LEU A 361 -8.31 12.99 -1.29
N MET A 362 -7.77 11.77 -1.30
CA MET A 362 -7.51 11.00 -2.53
C MET A 362 -7.41 9.50 -2.23
N PRO A 363 -7.67 8.64 -3.22
CA PRO A 363 -7.49 7.20 -3.06
C PRO A 363 -6.00 6.83 -2.99
N SER A 364 -5.69 5.67 -2.41
CA SER A 364 -4.42 4.98 -2.65
C SER A 364 -4.45 4.13 -3.92
N ILE A 365 -5.64 3.72 -4.39
CA ILE A 365 -5.81 2.92 -5.60
C ILE A 365 -6.77 3.58 -6.60
N MET A 366 -6.31 3.75 -7.83
CA MET A 366 -7.09 4.28 -8.96
C MET A 366 -7.93 3.18 -9.64
N MET A 367 -8.88 3.55 -10.50
CA MET A 367 -9.82 2.61 -11.16
C MET A 367 -9.19 1.49 -12.02
N ASN A 368 -7.87 1.49 -12.21
CA ASN A 368 -7.11 0.49 -12.95
C ASN A 368 -6.12 -0.28 -12.05
N ASP A 369 -6.41 -0.36 -10.75
CA ASP A 369 -5.55 -0.97 -9.72
C ASP A 369 -4.15 -0.34 -9.62
N ARG A 370 -3.97 0.84 -10.20
CA ARG A 370 -2.71 1.58 -10.09
C ARG A 370 -2.64 2.25 -8.73
N SER A 371 -1.59 1.93 -7.98
CA SER A 371 -1.27 2.57 -6.72
C SER A 371 -0.81 4.02 -6.93
N MET A 372 -1.27 4.92 -6.06
CA MET A 372 -0.75 6.28 -5.89
C MET A 372 0.26 6.38 -4.73
N GLY A 373 0.58 5.25 -4.11
CA GLY A 373 1.21 5.16 -2.80
C GLY A 373 0.28 4.51 -1.79
N PHE A 374 0.57 4.67 -0.50
CA PHE A 374 -0.21 4.05 0.58
C PHE A 374 -0.57 5.06 1.66
N TRP A 375 -1.73 4.87 2.28
CA TRP A 375 -2.11 5.59 3.49
C TRP A 375 -1.51 4.89 4.70
N GLU A 376 -0.93 5.68 5.58
CA GLU A 376 -0.46 5.33 6.91
C GLU A 376 -1.34 6.06 7.92
N LEU A 377 -1.97 5.32 8.80
CA LEU A 377 -2.80 5.84 9.88
C LEU A 377 -2.09 5.58 11.20
N LYS A 378 -1.40 6.61 11.72
CA LYS A 378 -0.81 6.56 13.06
C LYS A 378 -1.94 6.72 14.09
N VAL A 379 -2.20 5.68 14.87
CA VAL A 379 -3.15 5.70 16.00
C VAL A 379 -2.34 5.89 17.28
N MET A 380 -2.66 6.92 18.05
CA MET A 380 -2.00 7.22 19.32
C MET A 380 -3.00 7.04 20.47
N VAL A 381 -2.54 6.40 21.54
CA VAL A 381 -3.34 6.14 22.75
C VAL A 381 -2.72 6.90 23.92
N GLY A 382 -3.50 7.75 24.58
CA GLY A 382 -3.04 8.61 25.66
C GLY A 382 -2.57 10.00 25.20
N SER A 383 -1.84 10.70 26.07
CA SER A 383 -1.46 12.11 25.89
C SER A 383 -0.04 12.34 25.34
N LEU A 384 0.62 11.30 24.84
CA LEU A 384 2.01 11.36 24.35
C LEU A 384 2.10 10.66 22.99
N ASP A 385 2.88 11.24 22.07
CA ASP A 385 3.19 10.67 20.74
C ASP A 385 3.96 9.33 20.80
N ASP A 386 4.27 8.85 22.02
CA ASP A 386 5.13 7.71 22.32
C ASP A 386 4.41 6.35 22.18
N GLU A 387 3.16 6.21 22.64
CA GLU A 387 2.41 4.95 22.50
C GLU A 387 1.49 4.98 21.28
N HIS A 388 1.90 4.29 20.22
CA HIS A 388 1.21 4.32 18.94
C HIS A 388 1.38 3.04 18.13
N VAL A 389 0.46 2.84 17.18
CA VAL A 389 0.54 1.83 16.12
C VAL A 389 0.28 2.47 14.77
N PHE A 390 0.63 1.74 13.71
CA PHE A 390 0.33 2.12 12.34
C PHE A 390 -0.61 1.12 11.69
N PHE A 391 -1.64 1.63 11.02
CA PHE A 391 -2.51 0.87 10.13
C PHE A 391 -2.34 1.39 8.70
N TYR A 392 -2.54 0.51 7.72
CA TYR A 392 -2.33 0.84 6.30
C TYR A 392 -3.60 0.58 5.47
N PRO A 393 -4.68 1.35 5.69
CA PRO A 393 -5.93 1.10 5.00
C PRO A 393 -5.81 1.38 3.50
N THR A 394 -6.36 0.47 2.70
CA THR A 394 -6.55 0.68 1.26
C THR A 394 -7.73 1.61 1.03
N VAL A 395 -7.46 2.81 0.49
CA VAL A 395 -8.48 3.82 0.18
C VAL A 395 -8.79 3.78 -1.31
N THR A 396 -10.03 3.48 -1.65
CA THR A 396 -10.50 3.37 -3.04
C THR A 396 -11.22 4.64 -3.51
N MET A 397 -11.46 4.75 -4.81
CA MET A 397 -12.28 5.83 -5.36
C MET A 397 -13.75 5.65 -4.95
N ALA A 398 -14.36 6.68 -4.40
CA ALA A 398 -15.78 6.75 -4.12
C ALA A 398 -16.56 6.65 -5.44
N MET A 399 -17.56 5.78 -5.43
CA MET A 399 -18.45 5.54 -6.56
C MET A 399 -19.84 6.09 -6.24
N GLY A 400 -20.49 6.69 -7.23
CA GLY A 400 -21.83 7.27 -7.08
C GLY A 400 -21.79 8.74 -6.70
N ASP A 401 -22.34 9.06 -5.52
CA ASP A 401 -22.48 10.44 -5.05
C ASP A 401 -21.12 11.15 -4.90
N THR A 402 -21.13 12.48 -5.02
CA THR A 402 -19.94 13.31 -4.83
C THR A 402 -19.50 13.23 -3.37
N ALA A 403 -18.30 12.70 -3.13
CA ALA A 403 -17.75 12.54 -1.78
C ALA A 403 -17.12 13.83 -1.24
N GLN A 404 -16.55 14.67 -2.11
CA GLN A 404 -15.90 15.91 -1.72
C GLN A 404 -15.95 16.97 -2.83
N VAL A 405 -15.89 18.24 -2.43
CA VAL A 405 -15.74 19.39 -3.32
C VAL A 405 -14.77 20.42 -2.72
N ARG A 406 -14.39 21.43 -3.51
CA ARG A 406 -13.42 22.46 -3.09
C ARG A 406 -13.96 23.86 -3.36
N LEU A 407 -13.71 24.76 -2.41
CA LEU A 407 -13.87 26.20 -2.56
C LEU A 407 -12.56 26.88 -2.15
N LYS A 408 -12.26 28.05 -2.70
CA LYS A 408 -11.00 28.75 -2.53
C LYS A 408 -11.24 30.18 -2.04
N GLY A 409 -10.33 30.63 -1.18
CA GLY A 409 -10.21 32.04 -0.82
C GLY A 409 -9.83 32.90 -2.02
N ARG A 410 -10.11 34.19 -1.90
CA ARG A 410 -9.65 35.23 -2.85
C ARG A 410 -8.48 36.00 -2.25
N ASN A 411 -8.72 36.58 -1.07
CA ASN A 411 -7.70 37.31 -0.30
C ASN A 411 -7.14 36.48 0.86
N ASP A 412 -7.81 35.39 1.22
CA ASP A 412 -7.32 34.45 2.21
C ASP A 412 -6.23 33.54 1.62
N LYS A 413 -5.04 33.62 2.20
CA LYS A 413 -3.80 33.04 1.67
C LYS A 413 -3.09 32.17 2.71
N ILE A 414 -2.28 31.24 2.20
CA ILE A 414 -1.33 30.43 2.95
C ILE A 414 0.07 30.55 2.33
N SER A 415 1.11 30.23 3.09
CA SER A 415 2.47 30.18 2.56
C SER A 415 2.64 29.06 1.53
N SER A 416 3.21 29.36 0.36
CA SER A 416 3.53 28.35 -0.67
C SER A 416 4.78 27.52 -0.34
N SER A 417 5.65 28.00 0.55
CA SER A 417 6.90 27.33 0.90
C SER A 417 6.69 26.06 1.75
N ILE A 418 5.49 25.85 2.30
CA ILE A 418 5.13 24.68 3.11
C ILE A 418 4.56 23.54 2.23
N ASN A 419 4.41 23.75 0.92
CA ASN A 419 3.89 22.75 -0.03
C ASN A 419 4.98 21.95 -0.78
N HIS A 420 6.26 22.17 -0.47
CA HIS A 420 7.35 21.38 -1.03
C HIS A 420 7.99 20.61 0.12
N GLY A 421 7.85 19.28 0.10
CA GLY A 421 8.50 18.38 1.06
C GLY A 421 9.99 18.71 1.20
N ALA A 422 10.53 18.51 2.39
CA ALA A 422 11.92 18.80 2.74
C ALA A 422 12.88 18.17 1.72
N GLY A 423 13.39 18.95 0.75
CA GLY A 423 14.38 18.43 -0.21
C GLY A 423 14.57 19.19 -1.52
N ASN A 424 13.62 20.01 -1.99
CA ASN A 424 13.79 20.72 -3.28
C ASN A 424 13.55 22.23 -3.17
N THR A 425 14.59 22.96 -2.78
CA THR A 425 14.62 24.43 -2.70
C THR A 425 15.17 25.10 -3.97
N ASN A 426 15.25 24.39 -5.10
CA ASN A 426 15.73 25.00 -6.35
C ASN A 426 14.62 25.79 -7.05
N GLY A 427 14.42 27.03 -6.57
CA GLY A 427 14.08 28.15 -7.45
C GLY A 427 12.60 28.42 -7.74
N MET A 428 11.68 28.13 -6.81
CA MET A 428 10.29 28.59 -6.93
C MET A 428 9.98 29.70 -5.91
N THR A 429 9.37 30.77 -6.40
CA THR A 429 9.09 32.02 -5.68
C THR A 429 8.14 31.77 -4.50
N ASN A 430 8.44 32.37 -3.34
CA ASN A 430 7.59 32.43 -2.14
C ASN A 430 6.28 33.22 -2.39
N GLU A 431 5.47 32.85 -3.37
CA GLU A 431 4.19 33.51 -3.64
C GLU A 431 3.08 32.86 -2.82
N ALA A 432 2.33 33.64 -2.05
CA ALA A 432 1.25 33.12 -1.23
C ALA A 432 0.17 32.41 -2.08
N GLU A 433 -0.23 31.19 -1.71
CA GLU A 433 -1.29 30.42 -2.35
C GLU A 433 -2.66 30.81 -1.76
N VAL A 434 -3.74 30.77 -2.55
CA VAL A 434 -5.10 30.90 -1.99
C VAL A 434 -5.46 29.70 -1.13
N ARG A 435 -5.99 29.96 0.07
CA ARG A 435 -6.43 28.89 0.96
C ARG A 435 -7.56 28.09 0.30
N THR A 436 -7.43 26.76 0.32
CA THR A 436 -8.45 25.86 -0.20
C THR A 436 -9.24 25.27 0.97
N TYR A 437 -10.57 25.37 0.88
CA TYR A 437 -11.53 24.75 1.77
C TYR A 437 -12.10 23.51 1.11
N TYR A 438 -12.01 22.38 1.82
CA TYR A 438 -12.54 21.10 1.41
C TYR A 438 -13.85 20.87 2.13
N LEU A 439 -14.89 20.54 1.36
CA LEU A 439 -16.20 20.19 1.89
C LEU A 439 -16.42 18.71 1.58
N PHE A 440 -16.63 17.92 2.61
CA PHE A 440 -16.82 16.47 2.52
C PHE A 440 -18.26 16.10 2.86
N LYS A 441 -18.92 15.33 1.99
CA LYS A 441 -20.25 14.79 2.29
C LYS A 441 -20.16 13.86 3.50
N LYS A 442 -21.00 14.10 4.52
CA LYS A 442 -21.10 13.24 5.71
C LYS A 442 -22.32 12.32 5.63
N SER A 443 -23.51 12.89 5.41
CA SER A 443 -24.75 12.12 5.26
C SER A 443 -25.79 12.95 4.49
N LEU A 444 -26.80 12.25 3.95
CA LEU A 444 -28.03 12.85 3.43
C LEU A 444 -29.18 11.99 3.93
N THR A 445 -29.99 12.54 4.83
CA THR A 445 -31.09 11.83 5.50
C THR A 445 -32.41 12.55 5.29
N GLY A 446 -33.49 12.04 5.88
CA GLY A 446 -34.83 12.61 5.74
C GLY A 446 -35.68 11.91 4.68
N MET A 447 -36.75 12.58 4.25
CA MET A 447 -37.73 12.05 3.30
C MET A 447 -37.96 13.05 2.18
N THR A 448 -38.49 12.57 1.04
CA THR A 448 -38.85 13.43 -0.10
C THR A 448 -39.57 14.72 0.34
N GLY A 449 -38.94 15.87 0.04
CA GLY A 449 -39.44 17.21 0.37
C GLY A 449 -38.93 17.80 1.71
N ASP A 450 -38.28 17.00 2.55
CA ASP A 450 -37.69 17.39 3.84
C ASP A 450 -36.44 16.54 4.14
N HIS A 451 -35.32 16.95 3.56
CA HIS A 451 -34.03 16.29 3.75
C HIS A 451 -33.08 17.13 4.62
N SER A 452 -32.18 16.42 5.30
CA SER A 452 -31.05 17.00 6.02
C SER A 452 -29.74 16.58 5.35
N PHE A 453 -28.93 17.57 4.98
CA PHE A 453 -27.61 17.34 4.39
C PHE A 453 -26.52 17.73 5.39
N GLU A 454 -25.72 16.73 5.78
CA GLU A 454 -24.58 16.93 6.67
C GLU A 454 -23.26 16.86 5.89
N PHE A 455 -22.34 17.75 6.23
CA PHE A 455 -21.01 17.78 5.63
C PHE A 455 -19.97 18.36 6.59
N PHE A 456 -18.71 18.05 6.33
CA PHE A 456 -17.57 18.51 7.14
C PHE A 456 -16.70 19.46 6.32
N ILE A 457 -16.24 20.55 6.94
CA ILE A 457 -15.40 21.56 6.29
C ILE A 457 -14.02 21.58 6.94
N ALA A 458 -12.98 21.46 6.11
CA ALA A 458 -11.58 21.64 6.51
C ALA A 458 -10.85 22.64 5.60
N ALA A 459 -9.81 23.29 6.09
CA ALA A 459 -8.96 24.18 5.30
C ALA A 459 -7.57 23.60 5.14
N LYS A 460 -6.95 23.75 3.96
CA LYS A 460 -5.53 23.43 3.75
C LYS A 460 -4.68 24.53 4.36
N GLU A 461 -3.90 24.20 5.38
CA GLU A 461 -2.87 25.08 5.93
C GLU A 461 -1.50 24.77 5.30
N ASN A 462 -1.23 23.48 5.12
CA ASN A 462 -0.09 22.96 4.38
C ASN A 462 -0.38 21.54 3.85
N ILE A 463 0.62 20.88 3.25
CA ILE A 463 0.44 19.54 2.67
C ILE A 463 0.10 18.45 3.70
N MET A 464 0.35 18.68 5.00
CA MET A 464 0.11 17.76 6.10
C MET A 464 -1.02 18.18 7.04
N ASP A 465 -1.50 19.42 6.97
CA ASP A 465 -2.41 20.00 7.97
C ASP A 465 -3.71 20.51 7.34
N TYR A 466 -4.81 19.93 7.81
CA TYR A 466 -6.18 20.14 7.32
C TYR A 466 -7.17 20.31 8.48
N PRO A 467 -7.03 21.35 9.31
CA PRO A 467 -7.90 21.59 10.45
C PRO A 467 -9.37 21.78 10.05
N ALA A 468 -10.26 21.32 10.93
CA ALA A 468 -11.69 21.60 10.85
C ALA A 468 -11.96 23.11 10.87
N VAL A 469 -12.96 23.56 10.13
CA VAL A 469 -13.29 24.98 9.97
C VAL A 469 -14.65 25.27 10.56
N SER A 470 -14.66 26.05 11.64
CA SER A 470 -15.87 26.52 12.34
C SER A 470 -15.63 27.90 12.97
N VAL A 471 -16.70 28.57 13.38
CA VAL A 471 -16.59 29.83 14.14
C VAL A 471 -15.82 29.58 15.44
N GLY A 472 -14.85 30.43 15.73
CA GLY A 472 -13.94 30.34 16.87
C GLY A 472 -12.64 29.58 16.58
N THR A 473 -12.50 28.94 15.41
CA THR A 473 -11.23 28.34 14.99
C THR A 473 -10.24 29.42 14.55
N THR A 474 -8.96 29.25 14.87
CA THR A 474 -7.87 30.06 14.29
C THR A 474 -7.00 29.18 13.40
N LEU A 475 -6.97 29.50 12.11
CA LEU A 475 -6.15 28.85 11.09
C LEU A 475 -4.75 29.49 11.07
N ASN A 476 -3.69 28.71 10.77
CA ASN A 476 -2.29 29.13 10.77
C ASN A 476 -1.89 29.92 12.03
N SER A 477 -2.36 29.48 13.20
CA SER A 477 -2.11 30.14 14.48
C SER A 477 -0.60 30.35 14.70
N GLY A 478 -0.21 31.58 15.01
CA GLY A 478 1.18 31.98 15.22
C GLY A 478 1.93 32.46 13.96
N ASP A 479 1.35 32.33 12.76
CA ASP A 479 1.91 32.92 11.54
C ASP A 479 1.34 34.31 11.27
N LEU A 480 2.13 35.35 11.55
CA LEU A 480 1.71 36.75 11.42
C LEU A 480 1.24 37.17 10.02
N ASN A 481 1.57 36.40 8.96
CA ASN A 481 1.18 36.73 7.59
C ASN A 481 -0.04 35.96 7.10
N TYR A 482 -0.35 34.81 7.72
CA TYR A 482 -1.35 33.87 7.20
C TYR A 482 -2.35 33.39 8.27
N GLU A 483 -2.22 33.84 9.51
CA GLU A 483 -3.17 33.57 10.59
C GLU A 483 -4.56 34.14 10.23
N LEU A 484 -5.58 33.31 10.43
CA LEU A 484 -6.98 33.70 10.22
C LEU A 484 -7.84 33.19 11.39
N SER A 485 -8.20 34.11 12.29
CA SER A 485 -9.21 33.85 13.31
C SER A 485 -10.62 33.98 12.70
N ILE A 486 -11.38 32.90 12.73
CA ILE A 486 -12.73 32.84 12.17
C ILE A 486 -13.72 33.29 13.24
N VAL A 487 -14.23 34.51 13.11
CA VAL A 487 -15.25 35.11 13.97
C VAL A 487 -16.63 35.05 13.30
N THR A 488 -16.68 35.11 11.97
CA THR A 488 -17.90 35.06 11.17
C THR A 488 -17.77 34.04 10.04
N MET A 489 -18.75 33.15 9.95
CA MET A 489 -18.84 32.16 8.90
C MET A 489 -20.30 31.85 8.62
N SER A 490 -20.65 31.72 7.35
CA SER A 490 -21.98 31.26 6.94
C SER A 490 -21.86 30.26 5.81
N VAL A 491 -22.68 29.22 5.89
CA VAL A 491 -22.75 28.19 4.87
C VAL A 491 -24.20 28.04 4.43
N GLU A 492 -24.41 27.95 3.12
CA GLU A 492 -25.75 27.86 2.54
C GLU A 492 -25.81 26.72 1.53
N VAL A 493 -26.94 26.01 1.50
CA VAL A 493 -27.21 24.89 0.60
C VAL A 493 -28.45 25.17 -0.23
N SER A 494 -28.45 24.77 -1.50
CA SER A 494 -29.57 24.96 -2.43
C SER A 494 -29.71 23.80 -3.39
N THR A 495 -30.93 23.51 -3.86
CA THR A 495 -31.22 22.55 -4.94
C THR A 495 -31.37 23.23 -6.31
N ASP A 496 -31.48 24.56 -6.36
CA ASP A 496 -31.76 25.32 -7.59
C ASP A 496 -30.83 26.55 -7.79
N ALA A 497 -29.88 26.75 -6.88
CA ALA A 497 -28.96 27.89 -6.81
C ALA A 497 -29.65 29.27 -6.63
N ILE A 498 -30.95 29.30 -6.32
CA ILE A 498 -31.76 30.51 -6.15
C ILE A 498 -32.27 30.60 -4.71
N ASN A 499 -32.86 29.52 -4.21
CA ASN A 499 -33.42 29.40 -2.87
C ASN A 499 -32.39 28.72 -1.97
N TRP A 500 -31.95 29.41 -0.93
CA TRP A 500 -30.84 28.98 -0.07
C TRP A 500 -31.33 28.67 1.33
N VAL A 501 -30.88 27.54 1.86
CA VAL A 501 -31.06 27.11 3.24
C VAL A 501 -29.75 27.33 3.98
N THR A 502 -29.78 28.09 5.07
CA THR A 502 -28.60 28.28 5.92
C THR A 502 -28.30 27.02 6.71
N ALA A 503 -27.08 26.51 6.59
CA ALA A 503 -26.60 25.41 7.41
C ALA A 503 -26.19 25.90 8.79
N THR A 504 -26.38 25.07 9.81
CA THR A 504 -25.95 25.32 11.18
C THR A 504 -24.75 24.46 11.53
N ASP A 505 -23.83 25.02 12.31
CA ASP A 505 -22.69 24.29 12.87
C ASP A 505 -23.20 23.37 13.99
N HIS A 506 -23.05 22.06 13.83
CA HIS A 506 -23.58 21.03 14.74
C HIS A 506 -22.58 20.72 15.86
N GLY A 507 -22.05 21.76 16.50
CA GLY A 507 -21.06 21.65 17.56
C GLY A 507 -21.67 21.54 18.96
N GLY A 508 -22.35 20.44 19.29
CA GLY A 508 -22.64 20.08 20.70
C GLY A 508 -21.38 19.89 21.55
N HIS A 509 -20.21 19.76 20.91
CA HIS A 509 -18.89 19.61 21.51
C HIS A 509 -17.84 20.47 20.78
N GLY A 510 -17.96 21.80 20.86
CA GLY A 510 -16.91 22.71 20.38
C GLY A 510 -16.68 22.66 18.86
N HIS A 511 -15.64 23.38 18.43
CA HIS A 511 -15.23 23.69 17.05
C HIS A 511 -15.04 22.45 16.12
N SER A 512 -16.13 21.75 15.77
CA SER A 512 -16.09 20.43 15.13
C SER A 512 -16.00 20.48 13.61
N GLY A 513 -16.28 21.62 12.98
CA GLY A 513 -16.31 21.77 11.51
C GLY A 513 -17.42 20.98 10.83
N GLN A 514 -18.42 20.49 11.58
CA GLN A 514 -19.58 19.76 11.07
C GLN A 514 -20.77 20.69 10.83
N TRP A 515 -21.32 20.68 9.64
CA TRP A 515 -22.40 21.57 9.20
C TRP A 515 -23.62 20.78 8.73
N VAL A 516 -24.80 21.28 9.07
CA VAL A 516 -26.08 20.62 8.76
C VAL A 516 -27.06 21.63 8.18
N ALA A 517 -27.55 21.35 6.98
CA ALA A 517 -28.65 22.08 6.36
C ALA A 517 -29.92 21.22 6.38
N ASP A 518 -30.89 21.62 7.21
CA ASP A 518 -32.18 20.95 7.37
C ASP A 518 -33.27 21.57 6.49
N ASN A 519 -34.38 20.85 6.29
CA ASN A 519 -35.52 21.31 5.49
C ASN A 519 -35.16 21.57 4.02
N ILE A 520 -34.25 20.78 3.46
CA ILE A 520 -33.92 20.85 2.03
C ILE A 520 -35.06 20.23 1.22
N SER A 521 -35.73 21.06 0.44
CA SER A 521 -36.79 20.66 -0.48
C SER A 521 -36.27 20.49 -1.92
N GLY A 522 -37.05 19.83 -2.78
CA GLY A 522 -36.71 19.62 -4.20
C GLY A 522 -35.84 18.38 -4.48
N LEU A 523 -35.62 17.55 -3.46
CA LEU A 523 -34.98 16.24 -3.56
C LEU A 523 -36.04 15.13 -3.58
N THR A 524 -35.77 14.09 -4.37
CA THR A 524 -36.64 12.91 -4.50
C THR A 524 -35.82 11.65 -4.25
N ASP A 525 -36.32 10.77 -3.39
CA ASP A 525 -35.65 9.51 -3.07
C ASP A 525 -35.42 8.63 -4.31
N GLY A 526 -34.24 7.99 -4.36
CA GLY A 526 -33.78 7.14 -5.45
C GLY A 526 -33.36 7.89 -6.72
N SER A 527 -33.43 9.23 -6.75
CA SER A 527 -33.10 10.03 -7.93
C SER A 527 -31.90 10.93 -7.66
N ALA A 528 -30.88 10.87 -8.53
CA ALA A 528 -29.74 11.76 -8.44
C ALA A 528 -30.17 13.23 -8.64
N ALA A 529 -29.65 14.11 -7.80
CA ALA A 529 -29.88 15.55 -7.81
C ALA A 529 -28.56 16.30 -7.53
N VAL A 530 -28.56 17.60 -7.81
CA VAL A 530 -27.42 18.48 -7.52
C VAL A 530 -27.75 19.36 -6.31
N LEU A 531 -26.86 19.35 -5.32
CA LEU A 531 -26.82 20.33 -4.24
C LEU A 531 -25.72 21.34 -4.50
N TYR A 532 -26.06 22.62 -4.42
CA TYR A 532 -25.15 23.74 -4.50
C TYR A 532 -24.80 24.20 -3.09
N VAL A 533 -23.50 24.38 -2.81
CA VAL A 533 -23.03 24.81 -1.49
C VAL A 533 -22.19 26.07 -1.62
N ARG A 534 -22.56 27.11 -0.86
CA ARG A 534 -21.85 28.38 -0.78
C ARG A 534 -21.23 28.55 0.60
N LEU A 535 -20.01 29.06 0.63
CA LEU A 535 -19.26 29.34 1.86
C LEU A 535 -18.83 30.81 1.88
N VAL A 536 -19.06 31.47 3.01
CA VAL A 536 -18.54 32.80 3.33
C VAL A 536 -17.76 32.71 4.64
N VAL A 537 -16.52 33.19 4.65
CA VAL A 537 -15.66 33.27 5.85
C VAL A 537 -15.15 34.69 5.95
N GLU A 538 -15.29 35.33 7.11
CA GLU A 538 -14.90 36.73 7.34
C GLU A 538 -15.45 37.70 6.27
N GLY A 539 -16.71 37.51 5.89
CA GLY A 539 -17.39 38.32 4.86
C GLY A 539 -16.91 38.05 3.42
N GLU A 540 -15.96 37.15 3.19
CA GLU A 540 -15.49 36.77 1.87
C GLU A 540 -16.18 35.49 1.37
N GLN A 541 -16.99 35.61 0.31
CA GLN A 541 -17.49 34.44 -0.42
C GLN A 541 -16.33 33.70 -1.11
N LYS A 542 -16.24 32.41 -0.83
CA LYS A 542 -15.28 31.48 -1.43
C LYS A 542 -15.80 30.98 -2.78
N THR A 543 -14.90 30.77 -3.74
CA THR A 543 -15.24 30.43 -5.13
C THR A 543 -14.52 29.17 -5.58
N THR A 544 -14.99 28.49 -6.62
CA THR A 544 -14.38 27.22 -7.07
C THR A 544 -12.96 27.40 -7.61
N ASP A 545 -12.61 28.60 -8.06
CA ASP A 545 -11.34 28.94 -8.69
C ASP A 545 -10.48 29.96 -7.91
N GLY A 546 -11.03 30.59 -6.87
CA GLY A 546 -10.37 31.66 -6.12
C GLY A 546 -10.41 33.03 -6.82
N ALA A 547 -11.19 33.15 -7.91
CA ALA A 547 -11.43 34.42 -8.59
C ALA A 547 -12.69 35.11 -8.03
N THR A 548 -12.91 36.36 -8.44
CA THR A 548 -14.15 37.10 -8.13
C THR A 548 -15.37 36.33 -8.66
N PRO A 549 -16.49 36.27 -7.90
CA PRO A 549 -17.73 35.69 -8.40
C PRO A 549 -18.16 36.36 -9.71
N ASN A 550 -18.42 35.57 -10.75
CA ASN A 550 -18.80 36.10 -12.06
C ASN A 550 -20.24 36.66 -12.10
N ALA A 551 -20.61 37.37 -13.17
CA ALA A 551 -21.99 37.86 -13.32
C ALA A 551 -22.94 36.70 -13.67
N LEU A 552 -24.09 36.61 -12.99
CA LEU A 552 -25.14 35.65 -13.32
C LEU A 552 -25.89 36.04 -14.62
N PRO A 553 -26.32 35.08 -15.47
CA PRO A 553 -26.09 33.65 -15.39
C PRO A 553 -24.91 33.25 -16.29
N ALA A 554 -23.77 32.93 -15.69
CA ALA A 554 -22.80 32.09 -16.39
C ALA A 554 -23.45 30.71 -16.61
N THR A 555 -23.14 30.04 -17.72
CA THR A 555 -23.48 28.61 -17.88
C THR A 555 -22.97 27.85 -16.65
N ASP A 556 -23.65 26.77 -16.25
CA ASP A 556 -23.40 26.13 -14.95
C ASP A 556 -21.92 25.71 -14.75
N ASP A 557 -21.18 25.44 -15.83
CA ASP A 557 -19.73 25.11 -15.79
C ASP A 557 -18.80 26.33 -15.68
N ALA A 558 -19.27 27.52 -16.06
CA ALA A 558 -18.52 28.75 -15.92
C ALA A 558 -18.79 29.44 -14.57
N ASN A 559 -19.84 29.05 -13.84
CA ASN A 559 -20.20 29.60 -12.54
C ASN A 559 -19.16 29.20 -11.46
N ASN A 560 -18.60 30.19 -10.76
CA ASN A 560 -17.65 29.97 -9.67
C ASN A 560 -18.19 30.31 -8.27
N HIS A 561 -19.50 30.58 -8.12
CA HIS A 561 -20.09 31.08 -6.88
C HIS A 561 -20.27 30.03 -5.78
N TYR A 562 -20.33 28.76 -6.16
CA TYR A 562 -20.70 27.65 -5.29
C TYR A 562 -20.05 26.35 -5.76
N ALA A 563 -19.93 25.39 -4.85
CA ALA A 563 -19.54 24.02 -5.17
C ALA A 563 -20.78 23.15 -5.44
N LYS A 564 -20.62 22.02 -6.12
CA LYS A 564 -21.72 21.12 -6.51
C LYS A 564 -21.50 19.71 -5.98
N PHE A 565 -22.46 19.19 -5.24
CA PHE A 565 -22.54 17.78 -4.88
C PHE A 565 -23.62 17.10 -5.73
N ILE A 566 -23.26 16.04 -6.44
CA ILE A 566 -24.23 15.09 -6.97
C ILE A 566 -24.60 14.15 -5.82
N VAL A 567 -25.89 14.08 -5.48
CA VAL A 567 -26.40 13.27 -4.36
C VAL A 567 -27.61 12.45 -4.78
N THR A 568 -27.80 11.30 -4.16
CA THR A 568 -28.96 10.43 -4.38
C THR A 568 -29.67 10.18 -3.04
N PRO A 569 -30.73 10.95 -2.70
CA PRO A 569 -31.50 10.75 -1.48
C PRO A 569 -32.12 9.36 -1.45
N GLY A 570 -32.28 8.75 -0.28
CA GLY A 570 -32.86 7.41 -0.14
C GLY A 570 -32.06 6.26 -0.79
N GLY A 571 -30.91 6.55 -1.40
CA GLY A 571 -30.00 5.56 -1.94
C GLY A 571 -29.31 4.78 -0.82
N SER A 572 -29.77 3.56 -0.57
CA SER A 572 -29.11 2.46 0.15
C SER A 572 -28.03 2.81 1.17
N GLY A 573 -28.41 3.53 2.21
CA GLY A 573 -27.94 3.26 3.57
C GLY A 573 -29.14 2.80 4.37
N MET A 574 -29.47 1.51 4.34
CA MET A 574 -30.40 0.97 5.33
C MET A 574 -29.72 1.07 6.69
N SER A 575 -29.98 2.19 7.37
CA SER A 575 -29.92 2.29 8.83
C SER A 575 -30.84 1.21 9.40
N MET A 576 -30.25 0.13 9.92
CA MET A 576 -30.82 -0.63 11.02
C MET A 576 -29.86 -0.58 12.20
#